data_AF-A0A136PZ46-F1
#
_entry.id   AF-A0A136PZ46-F1
#
_cell.length_a   1.000
_cell.length_b   1.000
_cell.length_c   1.000
_cell.angle_alpha   90.00
_cell.angle_beta   90.00
_cell.angle_gamma   90.00
#
_symmetry.space_group_name_H-M   'P 1'
#
loop_
_entity.id
_entity.type
_entity.pdbx_description
1 polymer ?
#
loop_
_entity_poly.entity_id
_entity_poly.type
_entity_poly.pdbx_seq_one_letter_code
_entity_poly.pdbx_strand_id
1 'polypeptide(L)'
;MMLTPNDTVVADSPVVADSAVIADSAVIDDSAVIDDITAHAEAMSRREEELLAKLVGELGAEVVGELTEGGSPARLLKVTLPDGAPHVIKLLVDLPGAVDGHDLGSFRLKIRQIDKVRDENPDLRYFYTDKTHEFHGEDWAAYTMPFYPNEDVAACLRADEPQVELFYDRLGAALRLLVTHGYRKDRVAGGRGTIADVHADRLDRRFWLLAKYLPEAMTGPDRIVVNGRSCRHPQQLARLIMARPELTAGIDPTWLYYPVHGDLNTRNILVTPPGAGLRDAEEGFRIIDPRGTLDLWDISYDVAKVLFSLSVWDGGLRKGFEITQPPDADGSTFDLRFRGQPYPGYVTAAHRFLGFLTEHPEFAQLSREDPGWRDRLLLGHAFHLLAEAACRLSDIKKRTDEQSESEISPLELAAGHYLYGVLFLEDAVAQLEATGHIDPQTHLGLLPAAS
;
A
#
# COMPACT_ATOMS: atom_id res chain seq x y z
N MET A 1 28.19 -16.37 63.95
CA MET A 1 27.81 -17.68 64.54
C MET A 1 26.29 -17.69 64.55
N MET A 2 25.63 -18.10 63.46
CA MET A 2 25.19 -19.49 63.19
C MET A 2 24.49 -20.11 64.41
N LEU A 3 23.17 -20.29 64.36
CA LEU A 3 22.48 -21.56 64.03
C LEU A 3 20.96 -21.43 64.23
N THR A 4 20.21 -21.92 63.25
CA THR A 4 18.79 -22.37 63.29
C THR A 4 18.67 -23.69 64.08
N PRO A 5 17.47 -24.24 64.43
CA PRO A 5 16.68 -25.08 63.49
C PRO A 5 15.13 -25.21 63.73
N ASN A 6 14.41 -25.55 62.63
CA ASN A 6 13.32 -26.55 62.43
C ASN A 6 12.06 -26.57 63.34
N ASP A 7 10.80 -26.86 62.92
CA ASP A 7 10.20 -27.74 61.89
C ASP A 7 8.72 -27.29 61.60
N THR A 8 8.27 -27.12 60.34
CA THR A 8 7.48 -28.00 59.41
C THR A 8 6.05 -28.45 59.81
N VAL A 9 5.04 -28.14 58.95
CA VAL A 9 4.00 -29.00 58.28
C VAL A 9 3.28 -28.12 57.21
N VAL A 10 3.57 -28.22 55.90
CA VAL A 10 2.86 -28.91 54.77
C VAL A 10 1.40 -28.49 54.49
N ALA A 11 1.17 -27.89 53.29
CA ALA A 11 0.05 -28.17 52.40
C ALA A 11 0.35 -27.69 50.96
N ASP A 12 0.25 -28.61 50.01
CA ASP A 12 0.47 -28.47 48.56
C ASP A 12 -0.64 -27.70 47.84
N SER A 13 -0.26 -26.90 46.82
CA SER A 13 -0.72 -27.02 45.41
C SER A 13 -0.39 -25.75 44.62
N PRO A 14 0.35 -25.86 43.48
CA PRO A 14 0.42 -24.81 42.48
C PRO A 14 -0.74 -24.97 41.49
N VAL A 15 -1.61 -23.97 41.39
CA VAL A 15 -2.52 -23.84 40.23
C VAL A 15 -1.69 -23.28 39.08
N VAL A 16 -1.18 -24.17 38.25
CA VAL A 16 -0.75 -23.88 36.89
C VAL A 16 -2.03 -23.53 36.13
N ALA A 17 -2.22 -22.25 35.82
CA ALA A 17 -3.19 -21.84 34.82
C ALA A 17 -2.57 -22.10 33.45
N ASP A 18 -2.91 -23.25 32.86
CA ASP A 18 -2.71 -23.54 31.45
C ASP A 18 -3.41 -22.45 30.62
N SER A 19 -2.65 -21.45 30.21
CA SER A 19 -2.99 -20.63 29.05
C SER A 19 -2.48 -21.41 27.85
N ALA A 20 -3.30 -22.33 27.34
CA ALA A 20 -3.09 -22.93 26.04
C ALA A 20 -3.18 -21.81 25.00
N VAL A 21 -2.03 -21.23 24.65
CA VAL A 21 -1.85 -20.55 23.37
C VAL A 21 -1.91 -21.64 22.32
N ILE A 22 -3.13 -21.96 21.91
CA ILE A 22 -3.36 -22.71 20.67
C ILE A 22 -3.05 -21.69 19.57
N ALA A 23 -1.82 -21.71 19.09
CA ALA A 23 -1.46 -21.09 17.83
C ALA A 23 -2.18 -21.87 16.72
N ASP A 24 -3.47 -21.59 16.55
CA ASP A 24 -4.28 -22.24 15.53
C ASP A 24 -3.93 -21.59 14.19
N SER A 25 -2.90 -22.15 13.57
CA SER A 25 -2.50 -21.88 12.18
C SER A 25 -3.55 -22.41 11.18
N ALA A 26 -4.65 -23.00 11.68
CA ALA A 26 -5.67 -23.69 10.91
C ALA A 26 -6.71 -22.79 10.20
N VAL A 27 -6.71 -21.47 10.45
CA VAL A 27 -7.69 -20.57 9.80
C VAL A 27 -7.35 -20.32 8.32
N ILE A 28 -6.09 -20.57 7.90
CA ILE A 28 -5.61 -20.40 6.53
C ILE A 28 -4.76 -21.62 6.12
N ASP A 29 -5.25 -22.84 6.35
CA ASP A 29 -4.58 -24.06 5.89
C ASP A 29 -5.35 -24.70 4.74
N ASP A 30 -5.35 -24.04 3.59
CA ASP A 30 -5.85 -24.63 2.34
C ASP A 30 -4.66 -25.08 1.49
N SER A 31 -4.03 -26.18 1.91
CA SER A 31 -2.83 -26.78 1.31
C SER A 31 -2.89 -26.89 -0.23
N ALA A 32 -4.07 -27.14 -0.81
CA ALA A 32 -4.26 -27.21 -2.26
C ALA A 32 -4.10 -25.86 -2.97
N VAL A 33 -4.52 -24.76 -2.34
CA VAL A 33 -4.32 -23.39 -2.87
C VAL A 33 -2.85 -23.02 -2.82
N ILE A 34 -2.17 -23.39 -1.73
CA ILE A 34 -0.75 -23.13 -1.53
C ILE A 34 0.09 -23.90 -2.57
N ASP A 35 -0.26 -25.15 -2.87
CA ASP A 35 0.45 -25.98 -3.84
C ASP A 35 0.37 -25.43 -5.27
N ASP A 36 -0.81 -24.97 -5.72
CA ASP A 36 -1.01 -24.39 -7.05
C ASP A 36 -0.24 -23.06 -7.21
N ILE A 37 -0.28 -22.20 -6.19
CA ILE A 37 0.50 -20.95 -6.15
C ILE A 37 2.00 -21.26 -6.19
N THR A 38 2.46 -22.27 -5.46
CA THR A 38 3.88 -22.63 -5.35
C THR A 38 4.44 -23.17 -6.67
N ALA A 39 3.75 -24.11 -7.32
CA ALA A 39 4.20 -24.68 -8.58
C ALA A 39 4.30 -23.63 -9.70
N HIS A 40 3.33 -22.71 -9.75
CA HIS A 40 3.35 -21.59 -10.69
C HIS A 40 4.50 -20.62 -10.38
N ALA A 41 4.71 -20.30 -9.10
CA ALA A 41 5.80 -19.43 -8.66
C ALA A 41 7.19 -19.97 -9.04
N GLU A 42 7.42 -21.28 -8.94
CA GLU A 42 8.71 -21.88 -9.33
C GLU A 42 8.99 -21.77 -10.84
N ALA A 43 7.98 -22.03 -11.68
CA ALA A 43 8.13 -21.93 -13.12
C ALA A 43 8.39 -20.48 -13.56
N MET A 44 7.66 -19.54 -12.96
CA MET A 44 7.85 -18.10 -13.15
C MET A 44 9.23 -17.65 -12.70
N SER A 45 9.68 -18.09 -11.53
CA SER A 45 11.00 -17.75 -10.99
C SER A 45 12.12 -18.17 -11.94
N ARG A 46 12.09 -19.40 -12.49
CA ARG A 46 13.06 -19.86 -13.49
C ARG A 46 13.04 -18.99 -14.75
N ARG A 47 11.85 -18.64 -15.25
CA ARG A 47 11.68 -17.78 -16.42
C ARG A 47 12.26 -16.39 -16.18
N GLU A 48 12.00 -15.81 -15.01
CA GLU A 48 12.57 -14.52 -14.62
C GLU A 48 14.09 -14.57 -14.51
N GLU A 49 14.66 -15.64 -13.95
CA GLU A 49 16.12 -15.83 -13.87
C GLU A 49 16.77 -15.88 -15.25
N GLU A 50 16.19 -16.64 -16.19
CA GLU A 50 16.67 -16.70 -17.59
C GLU A 50 16.64 -15.33 -18.26
N LEU A 51 15.55 -14.58 -18.08
CA LEU A 51 15.38 -13.26 -18.65
C LEU A 51 16.31 -12.24 -18.02
N LEU A 52 16.50 -12.26 -16.70
CA LEU A 52 17.46 -11.39 -16.02
C LEU A 52 18.88 -11.68 -16.48
N ALA A 53 19.28 -12.95 -16.57
CA ALA A 53 20.61 -13.32 -17.09
C ALA A 53 20.83 -12.81 -18.51
N LYS A 54 19.81 -12.93 -19.38
CA LYS A 54 19.84 -12.36 -20.72
C LYS A 54 19.99 -10.83 -20.70
N LEU A 55 19.18 -10.12 -19.94
CA LEU A 55 19.19 -8.66 -19.86
C LEU A 55 20.51 -8.12 -19.30
N VAL A 56 21.05 -8.76 -18.26
CA VAL A 56 22.36 -8.42 -17.69
C VAL A 56 23.46 -8.59 -18.75
N GLY A 57 23.44 -9.70 -19.50
CA GLY A 57 24.38 -9.95 -20.59
C GLY A 57 24.26 -8.94 -21.74
N GLU A 58 23.03 -8.57 -22.13
CA GLU A 58 22.76 -7.58 -23.19
C GLU A 58 23.24 -6.18 -22.80
N LEU A 59 23.09 -5.81 -21.52
CA LEU A 59 23.57 -4.53 -20.97
C LEU A 59 25.07 -4.52 -20.67
N GLY A 60 25.75 -5.66 -20.72
CA GLY A 60 27.13 -5.80 -20.24
C GLY A 60 27.27 -5.45 -18.76
N ALA A 61 26.20 -5.63 -17.98
CA ALA A 61 26.13 -5.17 -16.60
C ALA A 61 26.68 -6.20 -15.61
N GLU A 62 27.12 -5.74 -14.45
CA GLU A 62 27.48 -6.58 -13.30
C GLU A 62 26.34 -6.57 -12.27
N VAL A 63 25.95 -7.74 -11.77
CA VAL A 63 24.92 -7.85 -10.75
C VAL A 63 25.48 -7.50 -9.38
N VAL A 64 24.87 -6.52 -8.71
CA VAL A 64 25.22 -6.12 -7.34
C VAL A 64 24.35 -6.86 -6.32
N GLY A 65 23.07 -7.06 -6.63
CA GLY A 65 22.15 -7.78 -5.75
C GLY A 65 20.68 -7.58 -6.13
N GLU A 66 19.79 -8.35 -5.52
CA GLU A 66 18.35 -8.21 -5.69
C GLU A 66 17.77 -7.21 -4.68
N LEU A 67 16.84 -6.38 -5.13
CA LEU A 67 16.07 -5.48 -4.29
C LEU A 67 14.74 -6.17 -3.97
N THR A 68 14.64 -6.73 -2.78
CA THR A 68 13.45 -7.48 -2.32
C THR A 68 12.39 -6.59 -1.69
N GLU A 69 12.72 -5.33 -1.42
CA GLU A 69 11.79 -4.35 -0.85
C GLU A 69 10.80 -3.79 -1.89
N GLY A 70 9.60 -3.43 -1.45
CA GLY A 70 8.55 -2.81 -2.27
C GLY A 70 7.30 -3.67 -2.40
N GLY A 71 6.24 -3.14 -3.02
CA GLY A 71 4.92 -3.79 -3.15
C GLY A 71 4.60 -4.38 -4.53
N SER A 72 5.51 -4.27 -5.50
CA SER A 72 5.28 -4.69 -6.89
C SER A 72 5.68 -6.16 -7.12
N PRO A 73 4.94 -6.93 -7.96
CA PRO A 73 5.31 -8.29 -8.34
C PRO A 73 6.59 -8.34 -9.19
N ALA A 74 6.90 -7.26 -9.93
CA ALA A 74 8.11 -7.17 -10.76
C ALA A 74 9.39 -7.40 -9.95
N ARG A 75 10.30 -8.26 -10.45
CA ARG A 75 11.64 -8.44 -9.87
C ARG A 75 12.52 -7.22 -10.14
N LEU A 76 13.35 -6.90 -9.15
CA LEU A 76 14.21 -5.72 -9.15
C LEU A 76 15.66 -6.16 -8.93
N LEU A 77 16.52 -5.93 -9.90
CA LEU A 77 17.93 -6.27 -9.80
C LEU A 77 18.78 -4.99 -9.82
N LYS A 78 19.56 -4.77 -8.77
CA LYS A 78 20.57 -3.72 -8.76
C LYS A 78 21.79 -4.19 -9.55
N VAL A 79 22.20 -3.39 -10.51
CA VAL A 79 23.33 -3.67 -11.41
C VAL A 79 24.26 -2.48 -11.53
N THR A 80 25.48 -2.72 -11.97
CA THR A 80 26.45 -1.71 -12.39
C THR A 80 26.63 -1.81 -13.90
N LEU A 81 26.40 -0.72 -14.63
CA LEU A 81 26.62 -0.67 -16.08
C LEU A 81 28.12 -0.61 -16.43
N PRO A 82 28.53 -0.83 -17.69
CA PRO A 82 29.94 -0.80 -18.11
C PRO A 82 30.70 0.51 -17.79
N ASP A 83 29.98 1.62 -17.66
CA ASP A 83 30.52 2.94 -17.28
C ASP A 83 30.69 3.12 -15.76
N GLY A 84 30.31 2.11 -14.96
CA GLY A 84 30.31 2.15 -13.50
C GLY A 84 29.04 2.73 -12.89
N ALA A 85 28.04 3.15 -13.68
CA ALA A 85 26.83 3.78 -13.16
C ALA A 85 25.87 2.75 -12.54
N PRO A 86 25.40 2.95 -11.29
CA PRO A 86 24.48 2.02 -10.65
C PRO A 86 23.06 2.19 -11.21
N HIS A 87 22.44 1.07 -11.56
CA HIS A 87 21.10 1.00 -12.16
C HIS A 87 20.25 -0.07 -11.48
N VAL A 88 18.95 0.00 -11.73
CA VAL A 88 17.97 -1.03 -11.39
C VAL A 88 17.36 -1.55 -12.69
N ILE A 89 17.37 -2.87 -12.87
CA ILE A 89 16.54 -3.57 -13.84
C ILE A 89 15.23 -3.91 -13.15
N LYS A 90 14.10 -3.41 -13.67
CA LYS A 90 12.76 -3.84 -13.24
C LYS A 90 12.16 -4.73 -14.32
N LEU A 91 11.93 -5.99 -14.00
CA LEU A 91 11.40 -7.01 -14.89
C LEU A 91 10.04 -7.49 -14.39
N LEU A 92 9.07 -7.60 -15.29
CA LEU A 92 7.81 -8.30 -15.04
C LEU A 92 7.58 -9.35 -16.12
N VAL A 93 7.35 -10.58 -15.69
CA VAL A 93 6.80 -11.66 -16.51
C VAL A 93 5.31 -11.75 -16.25
N ASP A 94 4.52 -11.99 -17.29
CA ASP A 94 3.06 -12.06 -17.21
C ASP A 94 2.62 -13.14 -16.24
N LEU A 95 1.71 -12.77 -15.33
CA LEU A 95 1.21 -13.64 -14.29
C LEU A 95 -0.30 -13.85 -14.52
N PRO A 96 -0.73 -15.06 -14.94
CA PRO A 96 -2.14 -15.39 -15.08
C PRO A 96 -2.93 -15.06 -13.81
N GLY A 97 -3.98 -14.25 -13.97
CA GLY A 97 -4.84 -13.84 -12.84
C GLY A 97 -4.33 -12.63 -12.06
N ALA A 98 -3.23 -11.99 -12.47
CA ALA A 98 -2.82 -10.70 -11.91
C ALA A 98 -3.91 -9.64 -12.10
N VAL A 99 -4.19 -8.88 -11.04
CA VAL A 99 -5.11 -7.74 -11.09
C VAL A 99 -4.51 -6.55 -11.81
N ASP A 100 -5.35 -5.61 -12.23
CA ASP A 100 -4.89 -4.37 -12.84
C ASP A 100 -3.82 -3.66 -11.96
N GLY A 101 -2.80 -3.08 -12.56
CA GLY A 101 -1.63 -2.53 -11.87
C GLY A 101 -0.53 -3.52 -11.53
N HIS A 102 -0.82 -4.82 -11.50
CA HIS A 102 0.14 -5.91 -11.33
C HIS A 102 0.34 -6.72 -12.62
N ASP A 103 -0.53 -6.54 -13.60
CA ASP A 103 -0.43 -7.16 -14.92
C ASP A 103 0.58 -6.45 -15.84
N LEU A 104 0.97 -7.14 -16.92
CA LEU A 104 1.94 -6.67 -17.90
C LEU A 104 1.47 -5.42 -18.66
N GLY A 105 0.18 -5.28 -18.92
CA GLY A 105 -0.40 -4.11 -19.56
C GLY A 105 -0.19 -2.86 -18.71
N SER A 106 -0.54 -2.95 -17.43
CA SER A 106 -0.31 -1.88 -16.48
C SER A 106 1.17 -1.54 -16.33
N PHE A 107 2.05 -2.55 -16.25
CA PHE A 107 3.49 -2.34 -16.20
C PHE A 107 4.04 -1.52 -17.38
N ARG A 108 3.57 -1.81 -18.60
CA ARG A 108 3.92 -1.05 -19.81
C ARG A 108 3.36 0.38 -19.78
N LEU A 109 2.17 0.59 -19.20
CA LEU A 109 1.62 1.93 -19.02
C LEU A 109 2.46 2.78 -18.05
N LYS A 110 3.03 2.18 -16.99
CA LYS A 110 3.94 2.89 -16.08
C LYS A 110 5.12 3.52 -16.82
N ILE A 111 5.73 2.75 -17.72
CA ILE A 111 6.86 3.19 -18.55
C ILE A 111 6.44 4.40 -19.41
N ARG A 112 5.29 4.31 -20.08
CA ARG A 112 4.77 5.41 -20.90
C ARG A 112 4.43 6.65 -20.08
N GLN A 113 3.95 6.48 -18.85
CA GLN A 113 3.68 7.61 -17.96
C GLN A 113 4.97 8.32 -17.57
N ILE A 114 6.04 7.59 -17.26
CA ILE A 114 7.36 8.17 -16.99
C ILE A 114 7.79 9.06 -18.17
N ASP A 115 7.74 8.53 -19.39
CA ASP A 115 8.12 9.29 -20.59
C ASP A 115 7.22 10.52 -20.78
N LYS A 116 5.90 10.35 -20.71
CA LYS A 116 4.93 11.43 -20.90
C LYS A 116 5.11 12.55 -19.88
N VAL A 117 5.29 12.23 -18.60
CA VAL A 117 5.55 13.23 -17.55
C VAL A 117 6.86 13.97 -17.82
N ARG A 118 7.92 13.27 -18.20
CA ARG A 118 9.24 13.87 -18.43
C ARG A 118 9.27 14.75 -19.69
N ASP A 119 8.51 14.39 -20.72
CA ASP A 119 8.44 15.10 -21.99
C ASP A 119 7.49 16.30 -21.91
N GLU A 120 6.29 16.09 -21.37
CA GLU A 120 5.26 17.12 -21.30
C GLU A 120 5.45 18.03 -20.09
N ASN A 121 6.22 17.62 -19.08
CA ASN A 121 6.45 18.38 -17.85
C ASN A 121 7.92 18.55 -17.46
N PRO A 122 8.66 19.44 -18.16
CA PRO A 122 10.09 19.66 -17.95
C PRO A 122 10.49 19.99 -16.50
N ASP A 123 9.63 20.69 -15.77
CA ASP A 123 9.90 21.03 -14.36
C ASP A 123 9.83 19.80 -13.44
N LEU A 124 8.94 18.84 -13.75
CA LEU A 124 8.85 17.56 -13.03
C LEU A 124 9.86 16.52 -13.50
N ARG A 125 10.41 16.67 -14.70
CA ARG A 125 11.40 15.76 -15.28
C ARG A 125 12.58 15.50 -14.34
N TYR A 126 13.01 16.50 -13.59
CA TYR A 126 14.13 16.36 -12.67
C TYR A 126 13.81 15.45 -11.47
N PHE A 127 12.55 15.43 -11.04
CA PHE A 127 12.10 14.72 -9.84
C PHE A 127 11.61 13.31 -10.16
N TYR A 128 11.03 13.09 -11.33
CA TYR A 128 10.62 11.75 -11.76
C TYR A 128 11.83 10.92 -12.19
N THR A 129 11.81 9.63 -11.85
CA THR A 129 12.83 8.67 -12.28
C THR A 129 13.04 8.70 -13.79
N ASP A 130 14.29 8.50 -14.22
CA ASP A 130 14.61 8.37 -15.63
C ASP A 130 14.51 6.91 -16.08
N LYS A 131 14.17 6.71 -17.35
CA LYS A 131 14.24 5.41 -18.00
C LYS A 131 15.41 5.42 -18.97
N THR A 132 16.34 4.48 -18.82
CA THR A 132 17.53 4.39 -19.69
C THR A 132 17.36 3.37 -20.82
N HIS A 133 16.75 2.23 -20.55
CA HIS A 133 16.47 1.20 -21.56
C HIS A 133 15.09 0.59 -21.33
N GLU A 134 14.48 0.07 -22.39
CA GLU A 134 13.20 -0.61 -22.39
C GLU A 134 13.29 -1.88 -23.23
N PHE A 135 12.73 -2.97 -22.71
CA PHE A 135 12.77 -4.30 -23.31
C PHE A 135 11.37 -4.90 -23.32
N HIS A 136 11.05 -5.63 -24.39
CA HIS A 136 9.76 -6.27 -24.57
C HIS A 136 9.90 -7.70 -25.06
N GLY A 137 9.11 -8.58 -24.46
CA GLY A 137 8.76 -9.88 -25.02
C GLY A 137 7.26 -10.04 -25.18
N GLU A 138 6.85 -11.23 -25.62
CA GLU A 138 5.44 -11.60 -25.73
C GLU A 138 4.78 -11.65 -24.34
N ASP A 139 5.43 -12.34 -23.41
CA ASP A 139 5.00 -12.64 -22.04
C ASP A 139 5.75 -11.84 -20.97
N TRP A 140 6.54 -10.82 -21.34
CA TRP A 140 7.30 -10.03 -20.37
C TRP A 140 7.63 -8.62 -20.86
N ALA A 141 8.03 -7.77 -19.93
CA ALA A 141 8.64 -6.48 -20.20
C ALA A 141 9.64 -6.12 -19.11
N ALA A 142 10.66 -5.36 -19.46
CA ALA A 142 11.59 -4.81 -18.50
C ALA A 142 11.98 -3.39 -18.87
N TYR A 143 12.47 -2.64 -17.89
CA TYR A 143 13.13 -1.37 -18.14
C TYR A 143 14.24 -1.16 -17.12
N THR A 144 15.19 -0.29 -17.47
CA THR A 144 16.25 0.14 -16.55
C THR A 144 16.08 1.58 -16.14
N MET A 145 16.45 1.87 -14.89
CA MET A 145 16.45 3.21 -14.32
C MET A 145 17.68 3.42 -13.45
N PRO A 146 18.17 4.65 -13.24
CA PRO A 146 19.25 4.91 -12.30
C PRO A 146 18.90 4.43 -10.90
N PHE A 147 19.86 3.83 -10.19
CA PHE A 147 19.69 3.49 -8.78
C PHE A 147 19.88 4.75 -7.93
N TYR A 148 18.85 5.11 -7.16
CA TYR A 148 18.94 6.21 -6.20
C TYR A 148 19.23 5.63 -4.81
N PRO A 149 20.39 5.96 -4.18
CA PRO A 149 20.72 5.52 -2.83
C PRO A 149 19.95 6.34 -1.77
N ASN A 150 18.63 6.36 -1.92
CA ASN A 150 17.71 7.18 -1.14
C ASN A 150 16.89 6.30 -0.18
N GLU A 151 16.38 6.92 0.88
CA GLU A 151 15.40 6.30 1.78
C GLU A 151 13.98 6.70 1.38
N ASP A 152 12.96 5.89 1.71
CA ASP A 152 11.58 6.34 1.57
C ASP A 152 11.28 7.53 2.50
N VAL A 153 10.37 8.42 2.09
CA VAL A 153 10.06 9.65 2.83
C VAL A 153 9.62 9.37 4.27
N ALA A 154 9.03 8.21 4.53
CA ALA A 154 8.51 7.80 5.82
C ALA A 154 9.51 6.97 6.66
N ALA A 155 10.77 6.85 6.23
CA ALA A 155 11.79 6.13 6.99
C ALA A 155 12.01 6.71 8.39
N CYS A 156 11.98 8.03 8.52
CA CYS A 156 12.13 8.71 9.81
C CYS A 156 10.98 8.46 10.80
N LEU A 157 9.85 7.90 10.35
CA LEU A 157 8.72 7.54 11.22
C LEU A 157 8.88 6.16 11.88
N ARG A 158 9.84 5.35 11.43
CA ARG A 158 10.12 3.99 11.95
C ARG A 158 11.25 3.96 12.99
N ALA A 159 11.91 5.09 13.25
CA ALA A 159 12.95 5.18 14.26
C ALA A 159 12.38 4.99 15.68
N ASP A 160 13.22 4.55 16.62
CA ASP A 160 12.86 4.42 18.05
C ASP A 160 12.32 5.74 18.63
N GLU A 161 12.88 6.86 18.17
CA GLU A 161 12.35 8.20 18.36
C GLU A 161 11.82 8.74 17.01
N PRO A 162 10.51 8.58 16.72
CA PRO A 162 9.96 8.97 15.43
C PRO A 162 10.04 10.48 15.19
N GLN A 163 10.55 10.88 14.03
CA GLN A 163 10.69 12.29 13.65
C GLN A 163 9.54 12.74 12.75
N VAL A 164 8.36 12.94 13.35
CA VAL A 164 7.12 13.28 12.62
C VAL A 164 7.22 14.63 11.90
N GLU A 165 7.85 15.65 12.48
CA GLU A 165 8.03 16.94 11.80
C GLU A 165 8.93 16.81 10.58
N LEU A 166 10.03 16.05 10.68
CA LEU A 166 10.93 15.81 9.56
C LEU A 166 10.21 15.11 8.40
N PHE A 167 9.31 14.16 8.70
CA PHE A 167 8.47 13.53 7.68
C PHE A 167 7.62 14.57 6.95
N TYR A 168 6.94 15.45 7.68
CA TYR A 168 6.10 16.49 7.09
C TYR A 168 6.87 17.54 6.32
N ASP A 169 8.06 17.93 6.77
CA ASP A 169 8.95 18.82 6.03
C ASP A 169 9.32 18.22 4.67
N ARG A 170 9.72 16.94 4.67
CA ARG A 170 10.11 16.21 3.44
C ARG A 170 8.92 15.99 2.52
N LEU A 171 7.77 15.57 3.05
CA LEU A 171 6.55 15.39 2.26
C LEU A 171 6.04 16.72 1.72
N GLY A 172 6.12 17.80 2.50
CA GLY A 172 5.74 19.15 2.07
C GLY A 172 6.58 19.65 0.92
N ALA A 173 7.90 19.40 0.93
CA ALA A 173 8.74 19.70 -0.23
C ALA A 173 8.28 18.95 -1.49
N ALA A 174 8.01 17.64 -1.37
CA ALA A 174 7.50 16.84 -2.49
C ALA A 174 6.13 17.32 -3.00
N LEU A 175 5.19 17.61 -2.10
CA LEU A 175 3.86 18.09 -2.44
C LEU A 175 3.87 19.48 -3.06
N ARG A 176 4.69 20.41 -2.55
CA ARG A 176 4.85 21.73 -3.16
C ARG A 176 5.20 21.62 -4.63
N LEU A 177 6.17 20.77 -4.99
CA LEU A 177 6.59 20.60 -6.38
C LEU A 177 5.54 19.86 -7.21
N LEU A 178 4.96 18.78 -6.68
CA LEU A 178 3.86 18.07 -7.35
C LEU A 178 2.67 18.99 -7.64
N VAL A 179 2.31 19.87 -6.71
CA VAL A 179 1.22 20.83 -6.92
C VAL A 179 1.62 21.91 -7.92
N THR A 180 2.79 22.52 -7.73
CA THR A 180 3.22 23.70 -8.50
C THR A 180 3.50 23.35 -9.96
N HIS A 181 4.24 22.27 -10.18
CA HIS A 181 4.66 21.86 -11.51
C HIS A 181 3.79 20.75 -12.10
N GLY A 182 3.14 19.94 -11.25
CA GLY A 182 2.27 18.85 -11.69
C GLY A 182 0.81 19.24 -11.74
N TYR A 183 0.09 19.06 -10.64
CA TYR A 183 -1.37 19.13 -10.58
C TYR A 183 -1.94 20.43 -11.15
N ARG A 184 -1.27 21.58 -10.99
CA ARG A 184 -1.78 22.86 -11.50
C ARG A 184 -1.56 23.07 -12.99
N LYS A 185 -0.80 22.20 -13.66
CA LYS A 185 -0.41 22.36 -15.05
C LYS A 185 -1.59 22.19 -15.99
N ASP A 186 -2.22 21.02 -15.94
CA ASP A 186 -3.35 20.68 -16.78
C ASP A 186 -4.52 20.22 -15.92
N ARG A 187 -5.71 20.76 -16.18
CA ARG A 187 -6.92 20.36 -15.48
C ARG A 187 -8.17 20.45 -16.33
N VAL A 188 -9.14 19.60 -16.03
CA VAL A 188 -10.49 19.62 -16.60
C VAL A 188 -11.52 19.47 -15.49
N ALA A 189 -12.75 19.93 -15.73
CA ALA A 189 -13.83 19.73 -14.76
C ALA A 189 -14.07 18.23 -14.56
N GLY A 190 -14.20 17.80 -13.30
CA GLY A 190 -14.53 16.42 -12.95
C GLY A 190 -16.01 16.12 -13.20
N GLY A 191 -16.27 14.87 -13.60
CA GLY A 191 -17.62 14.37 -13.82
C GLY A 191 -18.21 13.76 -12.56
N ARG A 192 -19.54 13.81 -12.44
CA ARG A 192 -20.26 12.98 -11.45
C ARG A 192 -20.00 11.50 -11.75
N GLY A 193 -19.88 10.70 -10.70
CA GLY A 193 -19.62 9.26 -10.80
C GLY A 193 -18.14 8.90 -10.93
N THR A 194 -17.22 9.88 -10.90
CA THR A 194 -15.77 9.59 -10.98
C THR A 194 -15.34 8.64 -9.86
N ILE A 195 -15.87 8.80 -8.63
CA ILE A 195 -15.57 7.88 -7.52
C ILE A 195 -16.05 6.46 -7.83
N ALA A 196 -17.24 6.32 -8.43
CA ALA A 196 -17.78 5.02 -8.81
C ALA A 196 -16.88 4.34 -9.86
N ASP A 197 -16.50 5.07 -10.90
CA ASP A 197 -15.69 4.56 -12.01
C ASP A 197 -14.25 4.19 -11.57
N VAL A 198 -13.65 5.00 -10.70
CA VAL A 198 -12.24 4.83 -10.30
C VAL A 198 -12.09 3.83 -9.14
N HIS A 199 -12.94 3.94 -8.13
CA HIS A 199 -12.77 3.19 -6.88
C HIS A 199 -13.71 1.99 -6.78
N ALA A 200 -15.03 2.21 -6.92
CA ALA A 200 -16.01 1.17 -6.66
C ALA A 200 -16.01 0.07 -7.73
N ASP A 201 -16.01 0.47 -9.00
CA ASP A 201 -15.88 -0.43 -10.15
C ASP A 201 -14.62 -1.29 -10.04
N ARG A 202 -13.50 -0.69 -9.62
CA ARG A 202 -12.23 -1.39 -9.44
C ARG A 202 -12.30 -2.46 -8.34
N LEU A 203 -12.96 -2.18 -7.22
CA LEU A 203 -13.18 -3.20 -6.19
C LEU A 203 -14.05 -4.33 -6.74
N ASP A 204 -15.17 -4.02 -7.40
CA ASP A 204 -16.10 -5.03 -7.92
C ASP A 204 -15.42 -5.96 -8.94
N ARG A 205 -14.63 -5.41 -9.87
CA ARG A 205 -13.86 -6.20 -10.86
C ARG A 205 -12.78 -7.10 -10.25
N ARG A 206 -12.27 -6.78 -9.06
CA ARG A 206 -11.22 -7.54 -8.37
C ARG A 206 -11.76 -8.50 -7.33
N PHE A 207 -13.01 -8.33 -6.90
CA PHE A 207 -13.55 -9.05 -5.75
C PHE A 207 -13.55 -10.56 -5.95
N TRP A 208 -13.70 -11.04 -7.19
CA TRP A 208 -13.62 -12.47 -7.50
C TRP A 208 -12.31 -13.12 -7.01
N LEU A 209 -11.20 -12.38 -7.05
CA LEU A 209 -9.89 -12.89 -6.61
C LEU A 209 -9.86 -13.05 -5.09
N LEU A 210 -10.43 -12.09 -4.36
CA LEU A 210 -10.59 -12.15 -2.91
C LEU A 210 -11.48 -13.32 -2.51
N ALA A 211 -12.65 -13.46 -3.15
CA ALA A 211 -13.58 -14.55 -2.90
C ALA A 211 -13.02 -15.94 -3.25
N LYS A 212 -12.07 -16.00 -4.20
CA LYS A 212 -11.41 -17.25 -4.59
C LYS A 212 -10.41 -17.75 -3.54
N TYR A 213 -9.66 -16.84 -2.90
CA TYR A 213 -8.49 -17.22 -2.10
C TYR A 213 -8.61 -16.89 -0.60
N LEU A 214 -9.52 -16.01 -0.19
CA LEU A 214 -9.78 -15.77 1.23
C LEU A 214 -10.88 -16.72 1.73
N PRO A 215 -10.91 -17.04 3.05
CA PRO A 215 -11.92 -17.91 3.62
C PRO A 215 -13.35 -17.47 3.28
N GLU A 216 -14.23 -18.42 2.98
CA GLU A 216 -15.65 -18.14 2.68
C GLU A 216 -16.33 -17.37 3.81
N ALA A 217 -15.93 -17.61 5.07
CA ALA A 217 -16.46 -16.89 6.22
C ALA A 217 -16.16 -15.37 6.22
N MET A 218 -15.14 -14.92 5.48
CA MET A 218 -14.80 -13.50 5.30
C MET A 218 -15.51 -12.86 4.09
N THR A 219 -15.74 -13.63 3.03
CA THR A 219 -16.14 -13.11 1.70
C THR A 219 -17.51 -13.59 1.23
N GLY A 220 -18.15 -14.53 1.93
CA GLY A 220 -19.46 -15.08 1.61
C GLY A 220 -20.62 -14.37 2.33
N PRO A 221 -20.56 -14.16 3.66
CA PRO A 221 -21.65 -13.55 4.41
C PRO A 221 -21.99 -12.11 3.97
N ASP A 222 -23.27 -11.75 4.06
CA ASP A 222 -23.74 -10.36 3.83
C ASP A 222 -23.15 -9.37 4.85
N ARG A 223 -22.82 -9.86 6.04
CA ARG A 223 -22.18 -9.08 7.10
C ARG A 223 -21.12 -9.92 7.81
N ILE A 224 -20.06 -9.26 8.23
CA ILE A 224 -19.04 -9.80 9.14
C ILE A 224 -18.87 -8.85 10.32
N VAL A 225 -18.24 -9.33 11.39
CA VAL A 225 -17.86 -8.50 12.54
C VAL A 225 -16.35 -8.39 12.60
N VAL A 226 -15.81 -7.18 12.53
CA VAL A 226 -14.36 -6.93 12.63
C VAL A 226 -14.10 -6.03 13.83
N ASN A 227 -13.28 -6.48 14.79
CA ASN A 227 -12.98 -5.75 16.02
C ASN A 227 -14.25 -5.23 16.73
N GLY A 228 -15.26 -6.10 16.82
CA GLY A 228 -16.56 -5.79 17.43
C GLY A 228 -17.51 -4.91 16.60
N ARG A 229 -17.13 -4.51 15.37
CA ARG A 229 -17.99 -3.69 14.49
C ARG A 229 -18.63 -4.54 13.40
N SER A 230 -19.95 -4.45 13.26
CA SER A 230 -20.68 -5.15 12.20
C SER A 230 -20.59 -4.40 10.88
N CYS A 231 -19.93 -5.00 9.90
CA CYS A 231 -19.68 -4.43 8.58
C CYS A 231 -20.48 -5.14 7.49
N ARG A 232 -21.02 -4.39 6.53
CA ARG A 232 -21.62 -4.97 5.33
C ARG A 232 -20.55 -5.52 4.41
N HIS A 233 -20.94 -6.44 3.57
CA HIS A 233 -20.08 -7.01 2.54
C HIS A 233 -19.54 -5.91 1.59
N PRO A 234 -18.22 -5.80 1.39
CA PRO A 234 -17.62 -4.64 0.70
C PRO A 234 -18.01 -4.54 -0.78
N GLN A 235 -18.25 -5.67 -1.46
CA GLN A 235 -18.77 -5.64 -2.84
C GLN A 235 -20.20 -5.07 -2.92
N GLN A 236 -21.01 -5.26 -1.88
CA GLN A 236 -22.36 -4.67 -1.83
C GLN A 236 -22.25 -3.15 -1.66
N LEU A 237 -21.30 -2.67 -0.86
CA LEU A 237 -21.02 -1.24 -0.70
C LEU A 237 -20.51 -0.60 -2.01
N ALA A 238 -19.59 -1.26 -2.73
CA ALA A 238 -19.15 -0.79 -4.04
C ALA A 238 -20.32 -0.70 -5.03
N ARG A 239 -21.15 -1.74 -5.11
CA ARG A 239 -22.33 -1.75 -5.98
C ARG A 239 -23.36 -0.69 -5.57
N LEU A 240 -23.51 -0.42 -4.27
CA LEU A 240 -24.34 0.67 -3.78
C LEU A 240 -23.86 2.02 -4.29
N ILE A 241 -22.56 2.31 -4.19
CA ILE A 241 -21.94 3.55 -4.71
C ILE A 241 -22.14 3.67 -6.22
N MET A 242 -21.92 2.59 -6.98
CA MET A 242 -22.14 2.59 -8.43
C MET A 242 -23.62 2.82 -8.81
N ALA A 243 -24.55 2.23 -8.06
CA ALA A 243 -25.98 2.35 -8.33
C ALA A 243 -26.60 3.67 -7.85
N ARG A 244 -25.93 4.38 -6.93
CA ARG A 244 -26.44 5.60 -6.28
C ARG A 244 -25.41 6.73 -6.36
N PRO A 245 -25.19 7.32 -7.55
CA PRO A 245 -24.21 8.39 -7.72
C PRO A 245 -24.54 9.63 -6.88
N GLU A 246 -25.78 9.79 -6.41
CA GLU A 246 -26.14 10.84 -5.46
C GLU A 246 -25.47 10.69 -4.08
N LEU A 247 -25.06 9.48 -3.69
CA LEU A 247 -24.36 9.22 -2.44
C LEU A 247 -22.98 9.89 -2.41
N THR A 248 -22.30 9.92 -3.56
CA THR A 248 -20.97 10.52 -3.70
C THR A 248 -20.99 11.88 -4.39
N ALA A 249 -22.14 12.38 -4.82
CA ALA A 249 -22.25 13.62 -5.60
C ALA A 249 -21.69 14.86 -4.87
N GLY A 250 -21.70 14.88 -3.54
CA GLY A 250 -21.11 15.95 -2.73
C GLY A 250 -19.58 15.86 -2.60
N ILE A 251 -19.01 14.72 -2.96
CA ILE A 251 -17.58 14.42 -2.76
C ILE A 251 -16.85 14.04 -4.06
N ASP A 252 -17.55 13.85 -5.18
CA ASP A 252 -16.94 13.71 -6.51
C ASP A 252 -15.99 14.89 -6.81
N PRO A 253 -14.88 14.66 -7.53
CA PRO A 253 -13.89 15.69 -7.79
C PRO A 253 -14.47 16.84 -8.60
N THR A 254 -14.21 18.08 -8.16
CA THR A 254 -14.50 19.27 -8.97
C THR A 254 -13.61 19.32 -10.21
N TRP A 255 -12.36 18.87 -10.07
CA TRP A 255 -11.34 18.92 -11.09
C TRP A 255 -10.56 17.61 -11.18
N LEU A 256 -10.22 17.23 -12.39
CA LEU A 256 -9.22 16.21 -12.69
C LEU A 256 -7.97 16.91 -13.21
N TYR A 257 -6.81 16.37 -12.86
CA TYR A 257 -5.51 17.00 -13.04
C TYR A 257 -4.54 16.07 -13.75
N TYR A 258 -3.54 16.64 -14.40
CA TYR A 258 -2.41 15.89 -14.93
C TYR A 258 -1.09 16.64 -14.70
N PRO A 259 0.00 15.93 -14.32
CA PRO A 259 0.06 14.50 -14.02
C PRO A 259 -0.36 14.15 -12.58
N VAL A 260 -1.09 13.05 -12.44
CA VAL A 260 -1.33 12.35 -11.16
C VAL A 260 -0.52 11.06 -11.17
N HIS A 261 0.19 10.77 -10.08
CA HIS A 261 1.08 9.62 -9.98
C HIS A 261 0.30 8.29 -10.04
N GLY A 262 -0.86 8.23 -9.37
CA GLY A 262 -1.77 7.09 -9.30
C GLY A 262 -1.31 5.97 -8.37
N ASP A 263 -0.14 6.11 -7.74
CA ASP A 263 0.39 5.16 -6.75
C ASP A 263 1.36 5.87 -5.79
N LEU A 264 1.04 7.11 -5.37
CA LEU A 264 1.92 7.94 -4.54
C LEU A 264 1.95 7.45 -3.07
N ASN A 265 2.36 6.21 -2.85
CA ASN A 265 2.64 5.69 -1.51
C ASN A 265 3.98 6.25 -0.99
N THR A 266 4.23 6.16 0.32
CA THR A 266 5.44 6.76 0.93
C THR A 266 6.75 6.14 0.41
N ARG A 267 6.73 4.88 -0.06
CA ARG A 267 7.91 4.23 -0.66
C ARG A 267 8.24 4.71 -2.06
N ASN A 268 7.29 5.37 -2.73
CA ASN A 268 7.47 5.95 -4.06
C ASN A 268 7.98 7.39 -4.03
N ILE A 269 8.21 7.95 -2.83
CA ILE A 269 8.85 9.25 -2.61
C ILE A 269 10.19 8.98 -1.92
N LEU A 270 11.28 9.07 -2.69
CA LEU A 270 12.62 8.76 -2.24
C LEU A 270 13.37 10.02 -1.84
N VAL A 271 13.78 10.15 -0.58
CA VAL A 271 14.54 11.30 -0.06
C VAL A 271 16.03 10.97 -0.02
N THR A 272 16.82 11.89 -0.55
CA THR A 272 18.28 11.85 -0.52
C THR A 272 18.75 12.21 0.89
N PRO A 273 19.53 11.35 1.57
CA PRO A 273 20.09 11.68 2.87
C PRO A 273 21.03 12.90 2.80
N PRO A 274 21.05 13.76 3.85
CA PRO A 274 22.04 14.83 3.94
C PRO A 274 23.47 14.28 3.79
N GLY A 275 24.28 14.90 2.92
CA GLY A 275 25.68 14.51 2.72
C GLY A 275 25.90 13.38 1.70
N ALA A 276 24.85 12.83 1.06
CA ALA A 276 24.97 11.80 0.02
C ALA A 276 25.62 12.29 -1.31
N GLY A 277 26.08 13.55 -1.38
CA GLY A 277 26.89 14.05 -2.49
C GLY A 277 26.19 14.17 -3.84
N LEU A 278 24.87 14.00 -3.91
CA LEU A 278 24.09 14.24 -5.12
C LEU A 278 24.00 15.74 -5.37
N ARG A 279 24.94 16.25 -6.18
CA ARG A 279 25.19 17.68 -6.43
C ARG A 279 24.04 18.44 -7.10
N ASP A 280 23.04 17.75 -7.65
CA ASP A 280 22.11 18.39 -8.60
C ASP A 280 20.67 18.52 -8.07
N ALA A 281 20.31 17.92 -6.94
CA ALA A 281 18.93 17.96 -6.44
C ALA A 281 18.79 18.99 -5.33
N GLU A 282 18.54 20.25 -5.69
CA GLU A 282 18.33 21.35 -4.73
C GLU A 282 17.22 21.04 -3.69
N GLU A 283 16.29 20.13 -4.00
CA GLU A 283 15.23 19.70 -3.08
C GLU A 283 15.33 18.24 -2.59
N GLY A 284 16.39 17.51 -2.95
CA GLY A 284 16.74 16.24 -2.28
C GLY A 284 15.73 15.09 -2.35
N PHE A 285 14.87 14.97 -3.37
CA PHE A 285 14.01 13.78 -3.55
C PHE A 285 13.84 13.30 -5.00
N ARG A 286 13.27 12.10 -5.14
CA ARG A 286 12.86 11.44 -6.40
C ARG A 286 11.49 10.79 -6.26
N ILE A 287 10.74 10.78 -7.36
CA ILE A 287 9.43 10.13 -7.48
C ILE A 287 9.57 8.95 -8.43
N ILE A 288 9.11 7.77 -8.01
CA ILE A 288 9.32 6.51 -8.71
C ILE A 288 8.03 5.70 -8.81
N ASP A 289 8.01 4.77 -9.76
CA ASP A 289 6.95 3.75 -9.92
C ASP A 289 5.51 4.33 -10.02
N PRO A 290 5.26 5.24 -10.97
CA PRO A 290 3.90 5.74 -11.18
C PRO A 290 2.99 4.62 -11.72
N ARG A 291 1.68 4.79 -11.60
CA ARG A 291 0.67 3.74 -11.82
C ARG A 291 0.45 3.36 -13.28
N GLY A 292 0.81 4.24 -14.21
CA GLY A 292 0.43 4.19 -15.62
C GLY A 292 -0.76 5.09 -16.00
N THR A 293 -1.02 6.15 -15.22
CA THR A 293 -2.09 7.12 -15.47
C THR A 293 -1.67 8.12 -16.56
N LEU A 294 -2.18 7.94 -17.77
CA LEU A 294 -1.88 8.81 -18.92
C LEU A 294 -2.90 9.95 -19.10
N ASP A 295 -4.07 9.83 -18.48
CA ASP A 295 -5.17 10.80 -18.55
C ASP A 295 -5.23 11.68 -17.29
N LEU A 296 -6.11 12.69 -17.31
CA LEU A 296 -6.38 13.51 -16.13
C LEU A 296 -7.09 12.69 -15.05
N TRP A 297 -6.68 12.85 -13.80
CA TRP A 297 -7.15 12.07 -12.67
C TRP A 297 -7.36 12.93 -11.42
N ASP A 298 -8.03 12.38 -10.42
CA ASP A 298 -8.23 13.03 -9.12
C ASP A 298 -6.97 12.96 -8.25
N ILE A 299 -6.51 14.10 -7.74
CA ILE A 299 -5.34 14.20 -6.86
C ILE A 299 -5.59 13.59 -5.48
N SER A 300 -6.86 13.53 -5.03
CA SER A 300 -7.19 12.87 -3.76
C SER A 300 -6.82 11.40 -3.78
N TYR A 301 -6.76 10.78 -4.96
CA TYR A 301 -6.27 9.42 -5.13
C TYR A 301 -4.81 9.28 -4.64
N ASP A 302 -3.92 10.21 -5.01
CA ASP A 302 -2.50 10.18 -4.64
C ASP A 302 -2.29 10.42 -3.15
N VAL A 303 -2.92 11.45 -2.59
CA VAL A 303 -2.78 11.73 -1.16
C VAL A 303 -3.48 10.66 -0.30
N ALA A 304 -4.53 10.00 -0.80
CA ALA A 304 -5.10 8.82 -0.16
C ALA A 304 -4.10 7.64 -0.14
N LYS A 305 -3.23 7.49 -1.16
CA LYS A 305 -2.14 6.49 -1.14
C LYS A 305 -1.08 6.80 -0.09
N VAL A 306 -0.80 8.08 0.17
CA VAL A 306 0.07 8.48 1.30
C VAL A 306 -0.58 8.07 2.62
N LEU A 307 -1.85 8.41 2.87
CA LEU A 307 -2.55 8.02 4.09
C LEU A 307 -2.64 6.49 4.26
N PHE A 308 -2.90 5.77 3.17
CA PHE A 308 -2.87 4.31 3.11
C PHE A 308 -1.52 3.73 3.56
N SER A 309 -0.42 4.39 3.18
CA SER A 309 0.93 4.02 3.64
C SER A 309 1.11 4.26 5.13
N LEU A 310 0.63 5.41 5.63
CA LEU A 310 0.74 5.82 7.04
C LEU A 310 -0.13 4.99 8.00
N SER A 311 -1.16 4.33 7.49
CA SER A 311 -2.17 3.64 8.30
C SER A 311 -1.89 2.14 8.43
N VAL A 312 -2.11 1.40 7.34
CA VAL A 312 -2.13 -0.07 7.35
C VAL A 312 -1.00 -0.66 6.51
N TRP A 313 -0.70 -0.05 5.36
CA TRP A 313 0.09 -0.72 4.35
C TRP A 313 1.55 -0.96 4.74
N ASP A 314 2.30 0.07 5.13
CA ASP A 314 3.73 -0.12 5.43
C ASP A 314 3.91 -1.00 6.67
N GLY A 315 3.09 -0.78 7.70
CA GLY A 315 3.07 -1.61 8.90
C GLY A 315 2.73 -3.07 8.59
N GLY A 316 1.70 -3.30 7.77
CA GLY A 316 1.28 -4.64 7.36
C GLY A 316 2.35 -5.37 6.56
N LEU A 317 2.99 -4.68 5.60
CA LEU A 317 4.07 -5.28 4.81
C LEU A 317 5.34 -5.61 5.60
N ARG A 318 5.56 -4.95 6.75
CA ARG A 318 6.76 -5.14 7.59
C ARG A 318 6.53 -6.09 8.75
N LYS A 319 5.34 -6.06 9.36
CA LYS A 319 5.02 -6.80 10.58
C LYS A 319 4.00 -7.92 10.38
N GLY A 320 3.28 -7.93 9.26
CA GLY A 320 2.15 -8.84 9.06
C GLY A 320 0.95 -8.52 9.96
N PHE A 321 0.00 -9.42 9.98
CA PHE A 321 -1.25 -9.33 10.72
C PHE A 321 -1.48 -10.57 11.59
N GLU A 322 -2.15 -10.37 12.70
CA GLU A 322 -2.73 -11.43 13.51
C GLU A 322 -4.25 -11.34 13.40
N ILE A 323 -4.85 -12.44 12.96
CA ILE A 323 -6.29 -12.56 12.73
C ILE A 323 -6.77 -13.75 13.54
N THR A 324 -7.66 -13.52 14.49
CA THR A 324 -8.25 -14.58 15.32
C THR A 324 -9.77 -14.56 15.20
N GLN A 325 -10.38 -15.73 15.40
CA GLN A 325 -11.82 -15.86 15.54
C GLN A 325 -12.12 -16.17 17.01
N PRO A 326 -13.07 -15.46 17.66
CA PRO A 326 -13.47 -15.80 19.02
C PRO A 326 -14.02 -17.24 19.08
N PRO A 327 -13.73 -18.02 20.14
CA PRO A 327 -14.13 -19.44 20.23
C PRO A 327 -15.64 -19.69 20.10
N ASP A 328 -16.46 -18.72 20.49
CA ASP A 328 -17.93 -18.81 20.46
C ASP A 328 -18.56 -18.08 19.26
N ALA A 329 -17.76 -17.64 18.28
CA ALA A 329 -18.25 -16.94 17.11
C ALA A 329 -18.85 -17.91 16.08
N ASP A 330 -19.84 -17.42 15.31
CA ASP A 330 -20.48 -18.12 14.19
C ASP A 330 -19.59 -18.25 12.94
N GLY A 331 -18.27 -18.08 13.09
CA GLY A 331 -17.29 -18.04 12.00
C GLY A 331 -17.18 -16.69 11.28
N SER A 332 -18.12 -15.74 11.49
CA SER A 332 -18.12 -14.44 10.79
C SER A 332 -17.53 -13.28 11.62
N THR A 333 -16.99 -13.58 12.80
CA THR A 333 -16.39 -12.59 13.71
C THR A 333 -14.87 -12.74 13.74
N PHE A 334 -14.18 -11.62 13.55
CA PHE A 334 -12.73 -11.55 13.44
C PHE A 334 -12.17 -10.45 14.35
N ASP A 335 -11.16 -10.79 15.13
CA ASP A 335 -10.28 -9.84 15.78
C ASP A 335 -9.02 -9.69 14.92
N LEU A 336 -8.66 -8.43 14.62
CA LEU A 336 -7.60 -8.06 13.70
C LEU A 336 -6.64 -7.07 14.38
N ARG A 337 -5.35 -7.40 14.36
CA ARG A 337 -4.26 -6.51 14.78
C ARG A 337 -2.99 -6.75 13.95
N PHE A 338 -2.00 -5.89 14.07
CA PHE A 338 -0.64 -6.20 13.61
C PHE A 338 -0.01 -7.27 14.52
N ARG A 339 0.92 -8.10 14.02
CA ARG A 339 1.65 -9.09 14.85
C ARG A 339 2.51 -8.45 15.97
N GLY A 340 2.61 -7.13 16.00
CA GLY A 340 3.24 -6.33 17.05
C GLY A 340 2.55 -4.97 17.18
N GLN A 341 3.16 -4.04 17.92
CA GLN A 341 2.61 -2.68 18.02
C GLN A 341 2.75 -1.91 16.70
N PRO A 342 1.77 -1.08 16.30
CA PRO A 342 1.94 -0.17 15.16
C PRO A 342 3.09 0.81 15.44
N TYR A 343 3.73 1.35 14.40
CA TYR A 343 4.75 2.38 14.64
C TYR A 343 4.08 3.65 15.16
N PRO A 344 4.46 4.17 16.35
CA PRO A 344 3.84 5.38 16.89
C PRO A 344 3.96 6.59 15.96
N GLY A 345 5.08 6.70 15.23
CA GLY A 345 5.30 7.75 14.22
C GLY A 345 4.30 7.69 13.07
N TYR A 346 3.97 6.49 12.59
CA TYR A 346 2.97 6.28 11.53
C TYR A 346 1.58 6.67 12.00
N VAL A 347 1.15 6.19 13.16
CA VAL A 347 -0.17 6.50 13.75
C VAL A 347 -0.31 8.01 13.97
N THR A 348 0.72 8.64 14.56
CA THR A 348 0.74 10.09 14.79
C THR A 348 0.69 10.87 13.48
N ALA A 349 1.45 10.44 12.47
CA ALA A 349 1.40 11.05 11.15
C ALA A 349 0.01 10.88 10.51
N ALA A 350 -0.58 9.69 10.49
CA ALA A 350 -1.90 9.44 9.92
C ALA A 350 -2.98 10.38 10.50
N HIS A 351 -3.02 10.55 11.82
CA HIS A 351 -3.99 11.46 12.47
C HIS A 351 -3.76 12.94 12.18
N ARG A 352 -2.52 13.36 11.91
CA ARG A 352 -2.18 14.77 11.58
C ARG A 352 -2.29 15.08 10.09
N PHE A 353 -2.40 14.06 9.24
CA PHE A 353 -2.19 14.18 7.80
C PHE A 353 -3.16 15.15 7.11
N LEU A 354 -4.45 15.11 7.45
CA LEU A 354 -5.45 16.01 6.89
C LEU A 354 -5.26 17.47 7.34
N GLY A 355 -4.82 17.67 8.58
CA GLY A 355 -4.46 18.99 9.10
C GLY A 355 -3.29 19.58 8.31
N PHE A 356 -2.23 18.78 8.15
CA PHE A 356 -1.07 19.13 7.33
C PHE A 356 -1.46 19.51 5.90
N LEU A 357 -2.26 18.70 5.20
CA LEU A 357 -2.70 19.02 3.84
C LEU A 357 -3.54 20.31 3.77
N THR A 358 -4.36 20.57 4.79
CA THR A 358 -5.19 21.79 4.88
C THR A 358 -4.31 23.03 5.06
N GLU A 359 -3.23 22.92 5.82
CA GLU A 359 -2.32 24.02 6.15
C GLU A 359 -1.22 24.22 5.10
N HIS A 360 -0.95 23.20 4.28
CA HIS A 360 0.06 23.26 3.22
C HIS A 360 -0.32 24.31 2.16
N PRO A 361 0.46 25.39 1.95
CA PRO A 361 0.02 26.55 1.15
C PRO A 361 -0.43 26.22 -0.27
N GLU A 362 0.33 25.38 -0.97
CA GLU A 362 0.04 25.00 -2.35
C GLU A 362 -1.17 24.06 -2.45
N PHE A 363 -1.29 23.08 -1.56
CA PHE A 363 -2.42 22.15 -1.54
C PHE A 363 -3.72 22.82 -1.05
N ALA A 364 -3.62 23.75 -0.09
CA ALA A 364 -4.72 24.59 0.38
C ALA A 364 -5.36 25.39 -0.76
N GLN A 365 -4.59 25.74 -1.79
CA GLN A 365 -5.16 26.39 -2.97
C GLN A 365 -6.04 25.44 -3.79
N LEU A 366 -5.60 24.21 -4.03
CA LEU A 366 -6.37 23.21 -4.78
C LEU A 366 -7.66 22.84 -4.04
N SER A 367 -7.53 22.55 -2.75
CA SER A 367 -8.64 22.12 -1.90
C SER A 367 -9.73 23.18 -1.69
N ARG A 368 -9.42 24.48 -1.77
CA ARG A 368 -10.44 25.54 -1.73
C ARG A 368 -11.44 25.48 -2.88
N GLU A 369 -11.03 24.93 -4.02
CA GLU A 369 -11.88 24.78 -5.20
C GLU A 369 -12.62 23.43 -5.23
N ASP A 370 -12.39 22.57 -4.24
CA ASP A 370 -12.92 21.21 -4.18
C ASP A 370 -13.34 20.85 -2.75
N PRO A 371 -14.52 21.31 -2.28
CA PRO A 371 -14.91 21.15 -0.87
C PRO A 371 -15.03 19.70 -0.41
N GLY A 372 -15.25 18.75 -1.33
CA GLY A 372 -15.41 17.32 -1.05
C GLY A 372 -14.10 16.53 -0.95
N TRP A 373 -12.94 17.18 -1.13
CA TRP A 373 -11.64 16.50 -1.23
C TRP A 373 -11.29 15.63 -0.01
N ARG A 374 -11.65 16.06 1.21
CA ARG A 374 -11.33 15.34 2.47
C ARG A 374 -12.08 14.03 2.56
N ASP A 375 -13.38 14.09 2.35
CA ASP A 375 -14.26 12.93 2.35
C ASP A 375 -13.82 11.95 1.25
N ARG A 376 -13.51 12.47 0.05
CA ARG A 376 -13.00 11.66 -1.06
C ARG A 376 -11.66 11.00 -0.76
N LEU A 377 -10.75 11.69 -0.07
CA LEU A 377 -9.48 11.11 0.36
C LEU A 377 -9.69 9.93 1.34
N LEU A 378 -10.57 10.10 2.33
CA LEU A 378 -10.87 9.05 3.32
C LEU A 378 -11.58 7.85 2.68
N LEU A 379 -12.54 8.10 1.80
CA LEU A 379 -13.17 7.03 1.02
C LEU A 379 -12.15 6.32 0.12
N GLY A 380 -11.28 7.09 -0.57
CA GLY A 380 -10.20 6.56 -1.38
C GLY A 380 -9.21 5.71 -0.58
N HIS A 381 -8.90 6.10 0.66
CA HIS A 381 -8.08 5.34 1.59
C HIS A 381 -8.68 3.96 1.89
N ALA A 382 -9.97 3.90 2.21
CA ALA A 382 -10.68 2.63 2.43
C ALA A 382 -10.64 1.72 1.19
N PHE A 383 -10.86 2.29 0.00
CA PHE A 383 -10.76 1.53 -1.25
C PHE A 383 -9.34 1.06 -1.56
N HIS A 384 -8.31 1.83 -1.21
CA HIS A 384 -6.91 1.41 -1.39
C HIS A 384 -6.58 0.18 -0.55
N LEU A 385 -7.12 0.05 0.66
CA LEU A 385 -6.97 -1.14 1.50
C LEU A 385 -7.52 -2.39 0.81
N LEU A 386 -8.74 -2.32 0.29
CA LEU A 386 -9.37 -3.45 -0.40
C LEU A 386 -8.72 -3.75 -1.75
N ALA A 387 -8.32 -2.73 -2.48
CA ALA A 387 -7.58 -2.89 -3.73
C ALA A 387 -6.22 -3.56 -3.48
N GLU A 388 -5.56 -3.23 -2.36
CA GLU A 388 -4.31 -3.84 -1.96
C GLU A 388 -4.47 -5.31 -1.56
N ALA A 389 -5.55 -5.67 -0.86
CA ALA A 389 -5.82 -7.06 -0.50
C ALA A 389 -5.74 -7.99 -1.73
N ALA A 390 -6.34 -7.56 -2.85
CA ALA A 390 -6.27 -8.31 -4.11
C ALA A 390 -4.87 -8.28 -4.74
N CYS A 391 -4.16 -7.15 -4.62
CA CYS A 391 -2.77 -7.03 -5.08
C CYS A 391 -1.83 -8.01 -4.35
N ARG A 392 -2.03 -8.25 -3.06
CA ARG A 392 -1.20 -9.21 -2.28
C ARG A 392 -1.36 -10.64 -2.78
N LEU A 393 -2.57 -11.03 -3.20
CA LEU A 393 -2.81 -12.34 -3.84
C LEU A 393 -2.18 -12.46 -5.23
N SER A 394 -1.84 -11.33 -5.86
CA SER A 394 -1.10 -11.28 -7.13
C SER A 394 0.40 -11.05 -6.93
N ASP A 395 0.89 -11.01 -5.69
CA ASP A 395 2.30 -10.79 -5.35
C ASP A 395 2.88 -12.06 -4.71
N ILE A 396 3.62 -12.84 -5.49
CA ILE A 396 4.21 -14.11 -5.06
C ILE A 396 5.55 -13.94 -4.32
N LYS A 397 5.98 -12.70 -4.06
CA LYS A 397 7.25 -12.45 -3.38
C LYS A 397 7.16 -12.88 -1.92
N LYS A 398 8.12 -13.71 -1.52
CA LYS A 398 8.35 -14.03 -0.11
C LYS A 398 8.69 -12.77 0.66
N ARG A 399 8.06 -12.60 1.81
CA ARG A 399 8.32 -11.50 2.74
C ARG A 399 8.62 -12.08 4.09
N THR A 400 9.54 -11.45 4.79
CA THR A 400 9.83 -11.78 6.19
C THR A 400 9.40 -10.64 7.07
N ASP A 401 8.98 -10.97 8.27
CA ASP A 401 8.80 -10.01 9.34
C ASP A 401 10.12 -9.27 9.62
N GLU A 402 10.04 -7.99 9.96
CA GLU A 402 11.22 -7.22 10.32
C GLU A 402 11.76 -7.59 11.72
N GLN A 403 10.91 -8.15 12.58
CA GLN A 403 11.25 -8.53 13.95
C GLN A 403 11.64 -10.01 14.06
N SER A 404 11.33 -10.82 13.04
CA SER A 404 11.61 -12.25 13.02
C SER A 404 11.89 -12.73 11.59
N GLU A 405 12.67 -13.79 11.41
CA GLU A 405 12.83 -14.42 10.09
C GLU A 405 11.57 -15.19 9.63
N SER A 406 10.43 -15.00 10.31
CA SER A 406 9.18 -15.66 9.95
C SER A 406 8.63 -15.11 8.64
N GLU A 407 8.16 -16.00 7.78
CA GLU A 407 7.53 -15.64 6.53
C GLU A 407 6.16 -14.99 6.80
N ILE A 408 5.90 -13.87 6.12
CA ILE A 408 4.59 -13.25 6.06
C ILE A 408 3.93 -13.73 4.78
N SER A 409 2.88 -14.54 4.93
CA SER A 409 2.16 -15.12 3.80
C SER A 409 1.39 -14.05 3.00
N PRO A 410 1.36 -14.15 1.66
CA PRO A 410 0.47 -13.34 0.84
C PRO A 410 -1.00 -13.42 1.25
N LEU A 411 -1.47 -14.58 1.73
CA LEU A 411 -2.85 -14.77 2.21
C LEU A 411 -3.13 -13.97 3.48
N GLU A 412 -2.19 -13.95 4.42
CA GLU A 412 -2.30 -13.14 5.63
C GLU A 412 -2.32 -11.65 5.29
N LEU A 413 -1.42 -11.19 4.41
CA LEU A 413 -1.41 -9.80 3.98
C LEU A 413 -2.73 -9.44 3.29
N ALA A 414 -3.25 -10.32 2.42
CA ALA A 414 -4.52 -10.12 1.77
C ALA A 414 -5.68 -10.04 2.78
N ALA A 415 -5.75 -10.98 3.73
CA ALA A 415 -6.78 -11.02 4.76
C ALA A 415 -6.75 -9.80 5.69
N GLY A 416 -5.55 -9.37 6.13
CA GLY A 416 -5.42 -8.20 6.99
C GLY A 416 -5.81 -6.90 6.30
N HIS A 417 -5.37 -6.69 5.05
CA HIS A 417 -5.81 -5.55 4.25
C HIS A 417 -7.30 -5.61 3.93
N TYR A 418 -7.85 -6.81 3.69
CA TYR A 418 -9.27 -7.00 3.45
C TYR A 418 -10.10 -6.59 4.67
N LEU A 419 -9.79 -7.12 5.86
CA LEU A 419 -10.57 -6.85 7.07
C LEU A 419 -10.47 -5.36 7.51
N TYR A 420 -9.28 -4.76 7.45
CA TYR A 420 -9.17 -3.31 7.63
C TYR A 420 -9.96 -2.55 6.56
N GLY A 421 -9.86 -2.95 5.30
CA GLY A 421 -10.60 -2.33 4.21
C GLY A 421 -12.12 -2.39 4.38
N VAL A 422 -12.65 -3.52 4.86
CA VAL A 422 -14.08 -3.68 5.18
C VAL A 422 -14.48 -2.73 6.32
N LEU A 423 -13.67 -2.64 7.37
CA LEU A 423 -13.90 -1.77 8.51
C LEU A 423 -13.98 -0.29 8.12
N PHE A 424 -12.98 0.18 7.37
CA PHE A 424 -12.91 1.58 6.91
C PHE A 424 -13.98 1.89 5.85
N LEU A 425 -14.26 0.97 4.92
CA LEU A 425 -15.27 1.21 3.88
C LEU A 425 -16.69 1.25 4.46
N GLU A 426 -17.03 0.35 5.39
CA GLU A 426 -18.32 0.40 6.09
C GLU A 426 -18.51 1.74 6.78
N ASP A 427 -17.51 2.19 7.55
CA ASP A 427 -17.58 3.44 8.28
C ASP A 427 -17.75 4.64 7.34
N ALA A 428 -16.91 4.75 6.30
CA ALA A 428 -17.02 5.82 5.30
C ALA A 428 -18.41 5.85 4.64
N VAL A 429 -18.91 4.70 4.17
CA VAL A 429 -20.20 4.64 3.47
C VAL A 429 -21.36 4.92 4.42
N ALA A 430 -21.34 4.37 5.64
CA ALA A 430 -22.38 4.64 6.63
C ALA A 430 -22.46 6.13 7.00
N GLN A 431 -21.31 6.80 7.13
CA GLN A 431 -21.27 8.24 7.37
C GLN A 431 -21.81 9.05 6.19
N LEU A 432 -21.42 8.71 4.95
CA LEU A 432 -21.97 9.34 3.75
C LEU A 432 -23.48 9.16 3.63
N GLU A 433 -24.02 7.97 3.93
CA GLU A 433 -25.46 7.72 3.94
C GLU A 433 -26.20 8.55 4.99
N ALA A 434 -25.58 8.76 6.16
CA ALA A 434 -26.21 9.46 7.28
C ALA A 434 -26.12 10.98 7.19
N THR A 435 -24.97 11.52 6.76
CA THR A 435 -24.66 12.96 6.85
C THR A 435 -24.15 13.57 5.56
N GLY A 436 -23.79 12.75 4.56
CA GLY A 436 -23.14 13.19 3.34
C GLY A 436 -21.65 13.56 3.51
N HIS A 437 -21.08 13.35 4.69
CA HIS A 437 -19.68 13.66 5.03
C HIS A 437 -19.06 12.54 5.86
N ILE A 438 -17.72 12.42 5.82
CA ILE A 438 -16.94 11.48 6.62
C ILE A 438 -16.17 12.28 7.66
N ASP A 439 -16.49 12.09 8.94
CA ASP A 439 -15.77 12.70 10.03
C ASP A 439 -14.37 12.07 10.17
N PRO A 440 -13.29 12.84 9.97
CA PRO A 440 -11.94 12.29 9.99
C PRO A 440 -11.52 11.69 11.33
N GLN A 441 -12.04 12.22 12.45
CA GLN A 441 -11.62 11.79 13.78
C GLN A 441 -12.14 10.39 14.09
N THR A 442 -13.43 10.16 13.87
CA THR A 442 -14.05 8.85 14.04
C THR A 442 -13.51 7.83 13.04
N HIS A 443 -13.33 8.23 11.78
CA HIS A 443 -12.82 7.35 10.73
C HIS A 443 -11.37 6.91 11.01
N LEU A 444 -10.46 7.85 11.27
CA LEU A 444 -9.07 7.52 11.61
C LEU A 444 -8.94 6.91 13.00
N GLY A 445 -9.94 7.07 13.88
CA GLY A 445 -10.04 6.40 15.18
C GLY A 445 -10.23 4.88 15.08
N LEU A 446 -10.45 4.34 13.87
CA LEU A 446 -10.44 2.90 13.59
C LEU A 446 -9.00 2.34 13.51
N LEU A 447 -7.99 3.19 13.42
CA LEU A 447 -6.60 2.76 13.49
C LEU A 447 -6.28 2.14 14.86
N PRO A 448 -5.41 1.12 14.91
CA PRO A 448 -4.94 0.60 16.18
C PRO A 448 -4.21 1.70 16.95
N ALA A 449 -4.49 1.80 18.26
CA ALA A 449 -3.83 2.77 19.13
C ALA A 449 -2.32 2.51 19.18
N ALA A 450 -1.52 3.58 19.19
CA ALA A 450 -0.13 3.49 19.62
C ALA A 450 -0.12 3.32 21.13
N SER A 451 0.26 2.13 21.61
CA SER A 451 0.36 1.80 23.03
C SER A 451 1.46 2.56 23.75
#